data_AF-A0A225VZ37-F1
#
_entry.id   AF-A0A225VZ37-F1
#
_cell.length_a   1.000
_cell.length_b   1.000
_cell.length_c   1.000
_cell.angle_alpha   90.00
_cell.angle_beta   90.00
_cell.angle_gamma   90.00
#
_symmetry.space_group_name_H-M   'P 1'
#
loop_
_entity.id
_entity.type
_entity.pdbx_description
1 polymer ?
#
loop_
_entity_poly.entity_id
_entity_poly.type
_entity_poly.pdbx_seq_one_letter_code
_entity_poly.pdbx_strand_id
1 'polypeptide(L)'
;MSSSYKQKKMKTLATRKKTRKRRMEEGLTFEDDSGRLFQPPSTRDPRWKKPSIESVVSSISKSKRQKKAEKKRRKLAADQEEDGEEDAIEVVGQESVSSDEEVDEEQETVDGPAENEALFDLLKTPLRLCKSLEDVVAKAAAKHAEIRRKDGRQKTKVLLLVDARPLFKLMKKKMSIRPEMVKAKSKLGVGSGKKPEMAYKNTGLVKTPLDRFKDVNKPVLTGFKSGKLSSILAEDLSFYPYTEFKVQHVIFVAKQAASAINLDRNLLRYVELHSFVMDEKLSEQDLDALQTAYTVTSA
;
A
#
# COMPACT_ATOMS: atom_id res chain seq x y z
N MET A 1 31.85 -29.56 10.81
CA MET A 1 33.11 -28.78 10.80
C MET A 1 32.80 -27.27 10.82
N SER A 2 32.49 -26.70 11.98
CA SER A 2 32.27 -25.24 12.12
C SER A 2 33.61 -24.55 12.36
N SER A 3 34.07 -23.72 11.43
CA SER A 3 35.29 -22.95 11.65
C SER A 3 35.08 -21.87 12.71
N SER A 4 35.95 -21.86 13.72
CA SER A 4 35.92 -20.93 14.84
C SER A 4 35.97 -19.48 14.36
N TYR A 5 35.34 -18.56 15.11
CA TYR A 5 35.37 -17.12 14.86
C TYR A 5 36.81 -16.60 14.66
N LYS A 6 37.78 -17.18 15.37
CA LYS A 6 39.21 -16.86 15.25
C LYS A 6 39.74 -17.22 13.86
N GLN A 7 39.36 -18.37 13.31
CA GLN A 7 39.74 -18.79 11.95
C GLN A 7 39.10 -17.90 10.88
N LYS A 8 37.83 -17.51 11.06
CA LYS A 8 37.17 -16.57 10.14
C LYS A 8 37.85 -15.19 10.16
N LYS A 9 38.16 -14.66 11.34
CA LYS A 9 38.85 -13.37 11.50
C LYS A 9 40.25 -13.39 10.87
N MET A 10 41.01 -14.48 11.05
CA MET A 10 42.34 -14.62 10.44
C MET A 10 42.25 -14.73 8.91
N LYS A 11 41.27 -15.46 8.36
CA LYS A 11 41.03 -15.51 6.91
C LYS A 11 40.67 -14.14 6.34
N THR A 12 39.80 -13.37 7.02
CA THR A 12 39.43 -12.01 6.57
C THR A 12 40.61 -11.03 6.63
N LEU A 13 41.49 -11.14 7.64
CA LEU A 13 42.69 -10.32 7.70
C LEU A 13 43.70 -10.68 6.61
N ALA A 14 43.86 -11.97 6.31
CA ALA A 14 44.74 -12.44 5.24
C ALA A 14 44.28 -11.97 3.85
N THR A 15 42.97 -12.06 3.55
CA THR A 15 42.43 -11.57 2.28
C THR A 15 42.58 -10.05 2.15
N ARG A 16 42.34 -9.30 3.24
CA ARG A 16 42.50 -7.84 3.25
C ARG A 16 43.96 -7.39 3.05
N LYS A 17 44.93 -8.11 3.62
CA LYS A 17 46.36 -7.88 3.37
C LYS A 17 46.73 -8.19 1.91
N LYS A 18 46.21 -9.28 1.34
CA LYS A 18 46.45 -9.66 -0.06
C LYS A 18 45.87 -8.64 -1.05
N THR A 19 44.64 -8.16 -0.82
CA THR A 19 44.04 -7.10 -1.66
C THR A 19 44.78 -5.77 -1.53
N ARG A 20 45.31 -5.43 -0.34
CA ARG A 20 46.13 -4.23 -0.16
C ARG A 20 47.45 -4.33 -0.92
N LYS A 21 48.13 -5.47 -0.85
CA LYS A 21 49.37 -5.71 -1.60
C LYS A 21 49.14 -5.62 -3.11
N ARG A 22 48.06 -6.26 -3.59
CA ARG A 22 47.67 -6.22 -5.00
C ARG A 22 47.37 -4.81 -5.50
N ARG A 23 46.71 -3.96 -4.71
CA ARG A 23 46.49 -2.54 -5.06
C ARG A 23 47.79 -1.72 -5.15
N MET A 24 48.75 -1.99 -4.26
CA MET A 24 50.07 -1.36 -4.33
C MET A 24 50.86 -1.84 -5.56
N GLU A 25 50.76 -3.13 -5.89
CA GLU A 25 51.39 -3.72 -7.08
C GLU A 25 50.72 -3.23 -8.39
N GLU A 26 49.41 -2.94 -8.38
CA GLU A 26 48.65 -2.38 -9.50
C GLU A 26 48.84 -0.86 -9.66
N GLY A 27 49.80 -0.25 -8.96
CA GLY A 27 50.10 1.19 -9.08
C GLY A 27 49.05 2.13 -8.49
N LEU A 28 48.03 1.61 -7.79
CA LEU A 28 47.14 2.41 -6.94
C LEU A 28 47.85 2.74 -5.62
N THR A 29 48.95 3.47 -5.74
CA THR A 29 49.71 4.03 -4.63
C THR A 29 49.31 5.47 -4.35
N PHE A 30 49.76 5.92 -3.18
CA PHE A 30 49.42 7.10 -2.41
C PHE A 30 49.48 8.48 -3.10
N GLU A 31 49.90 8.58 -4.36
CA GLU A 31 50.07 9.85 -5.08
C GLU A 31 49.02 10.02 -6.19
N ASP A 32 47.76 9.94 -5.81
CA ASP A 32 46.67 10.44 -6.63
C ASP A 32 46.46 11.91 -6.23
N ASP A 33 46.94 12.84 -7.06
CA ASP A 33 47.01 14.31 -6.90
C ASP A 33 45.65 15.03 -6.66
N SER A 34 44.61 14.29 -6.29
CA SER A 34 43.25 14.83 -6.12
C SER A 34 42.93 15.33 -4.71
N GLY A 35 43.83 15.19 -3.73
CA GLY A 35 43.69 15.77 -2.37
C GLY A 35 42.43 15.38 -1.58
N ARG A 36 41.59 14.46 -2.08
CA ARG A 36 40.24 14.20 -1.55
C ARG A 36 40.16 13.09 -0.49
N LEU A 37 41.27 12.44 -0.17
CA LEU A 37 41.28 11.25 0.69
C LEU A 37 41.62 11.50 2.17
N PHE A 38 41.99 12.72 2.55
CA PHE A 38 42.21 13.09 3.95
C PHE A 38 41.48 14.40 4.30
N GLN A 39 40.14 14.32 4.39
CA GLN A 39 39.47 15.22 5.32
C GLN A 39 39.79 14.76 6.74
N PRO A 40 40.24 15.66 7.65
CA PRO A 40 40.39 15.30 9.05
C PRO A 40 39.04 14.79 9.59
N PRO A 41 39.04 13.78 10.48
CA PRO A 41 37.79 13.23 10.99
C PRO A 41 36.96 14.35 11.62
N SER A 42 35.71 14.47 11.15
CA SER A 42 34.73 15.42 11.68
C SER A 42 34.72 15.38 13.22
N THR A 43 34.94 16.53 13.85
CA THR A 43 34.83 16.72 15.31
C THR A 43 33.40 16.57 15.82
N ARG A 44 32.42 16.54 14.93
CA ARG A 44 31.03 16.24 15.26
C ARG A 44 30.87 14.75 15.54
N ASP A 45 30.43 14.43 16.76
CA ASP A 45 30.30 13.04 17.22
C ASP A 45 29.40 12.23 16.24
N PRO A 46 29.91 11.14 15.64
CA PRO A 46 29.16 10.44 14.61
C PRO A 46 27.91 9.82 15.24
N ARG A 47 26.73 10.15 14.68
CA ARG A 47 25.42 9.56 15.07
C ARG A 47 25.36 8.02 14.96
N TRP A 48 26.40 7.38 14.45
CA TRP A 48 26.55 5.93 14.32
C TRP A 48 27.40 5.28 15.42
N LYS A 49 28.05 6.06 16.29
CA LYS A 49 28.67 5.49 17.49
C LYS A 49 27.56 5.01 18.41
N LYS A 50 27.63 3.72 18.75
CA LYS A 50 26.72 3.15 19.76
C LYS A 50 26.98 3.88 21.07
N PRO A 51 25.93 4.32 21.78
CA PRO A 51 26.10 4.93 23.10
C PRO A 51 26.87 3.96 24.01
N SER A 52 27.80 4.47 24.81
CA SER A 52 28.53 3.64 25.77
C SER A 52 27.54 3.02 26.76
N ILE A 53 27.85 1.83 27.28
CA ILE A 53 26.98 1.11 28.22
C ILE A 53 26.63 1.99 29.43
N GLU A 54 27.56 2.84 29.89
CA GLU A 54 27.35 3.80 30.97
C GLU A 54 26.35 4.91 30.60
N SER A 55 26.33 5.36 29.34
CA SER A 55 25.34 6.33 28.87
C SER A 55 23.94 5.70 28.78
N VAL A 56 23.86 4.41 28.42
CA VAL A 56 22.60 3.65 28.40
C VAL A 56 22.07 3.47 29.82
N VAL A 57 22.90 3.01 30.75
CA VAL A 57 22.51 2.81 32.17
C VAL A 57 22.10 4.12 32.83
N SER A 58 22.82 5.22 32.58
CA SER A 58 22.44 6.54 33.11
C SER A 58 21.14 7.08 32.51
N SER A 59 20.86 6.84 31.22
CA SER A 59 19.59 7.22 30.60
C SER A 59 18.38 6.45 31.16
N ILE A 60 18.55 5.14 31.42
CA ILE A 60 17.51 4.30 32.05
C ILE A 60 17.25 4.77 33.49
N SER A 61 18.32 5.12 34.22
CA SER A 61 18.24 5.62 35.59
C SER A 61 17.53 6.98 35.67
N LYS A 62 17.84 7.89 34.73
CA LYS A 62 17.17 9.20 34.60
C LYS A 62 15.70 9.04 34.22
N SER A 63 15.37 8.13 33.30
CA SER A 63 13.98 7.83 32.91
C SER A 63 13.15 7.21 34.05
N LYS A 64 13.72 6.30 34.85
CA LYS A 64 13.05 5.76 36.05
C LYS A 64 12.79 6.84 37.10
N ARG A 65 13.75 7.75 37.32
CA ARG A 65 13.60 8.86 38.28
C ARG A 65 12.53 9.85 37.82
N GLN A 66 12.48 10.18 36.53
CA GLN A 66 11.44 11.03 35.94
C GLN A 66 10.05 10.38 36.01
N LYS A 67 9.91 9.09 35.66
CA LYS A 67 8.63 8.37 35.79
C LYS A 67 8.15 8.27 37.23
N LYS A 68 9.04 8.10 38.21
CA LYS A 68 8.68 8.13 39.64
C LYS A 68 8.24 9.53 40.09
N ALA A 69 8.89 10.59 39.62
CA ALA A 69 8.52 11.97 39.92
C ALA A 69 7.17 12.36 39.28
N GLU A 70 6.93 11.94 38.03
CA GLU A 70 5.66 12.18 37.34
C GLU A 70 4.50 11.39 37.99
N LYS A 71 4.74 10.14 38.41
CA LYS A 71 3.75 9.35 39.17
C LYS A 71 3.43 9.98 40.53
N LYS A 72 4.42 10.58 41.22
CA LYS A 72 4.16 11.33 42.46
C LYS A 72 3.37 12.62 42.20
N ARG A 73 3.68 13.35 41.13
CA ARG A 73 2.91 14.55 40.74
C ARG A 73 1.46 14.24 40.38
N ARG A 74 1.19 13.14 39.66
CA ARG A 74 -0.18 12.71 39.35
C ARG A 74 -0.97 12.23 40.58
N LYS A 75 -0.29 11.63 41.56
CA LYS A 75 -0.93 11.27 42.84
C LYS A 75 -1.30 12.51 43.66
N LEU A 76 -0.39 13.49 43.75
CA LEU A 76 -0.67 14.74 44.44
C LEU A 76 -1.76 15.60 43.76
N ALA A 77 -1.96 15.45 42.46
CA ALA A 77 -3.05 16.10 41.74
C ALA A 77 -4.41 15.39 41.94
N ALA A 78 -4.40 14.06 42.13
CA ALA A 78 -5.61 13.29 42.44
C ALA A 78 -6.08 13.51 43.89
N ASP A 79 -5.14 13.60 44.83
CA ASP A 79 -5.45 13.89 46.25
C ASP A 79 -5.90 15.36 46.48
N GLN A 80 -5.88 16.23 45.45
CA GLN A 80 -6.44 17.59 45.51
C GLN A 80 -7.88 17.69 44.95
N GLU A 81 -8.41 16.61 44.36
CA GLU A 81 -9.78 16.55 43.81
C GLU A 81 -10.75 15.74 44.70
N GLU A 82 -10.31 15.22 45.85
CA GLU A 82 -11.13 14.41 46.79
C GLU A 82 -11.29 15.05 48.18
N ASP A 83 -11.39 16.38 48.28
CA ASP A 83 -11.86 17.03 49.52
C ASP A 83 -12.98 18.03 49.18
N GLY A 84 -14.21 17.50 49.15
CA GLY A 84 -15.44 18.22 48.82
C GLY A 84 -16.62 17.27 48.56
N GLU A 85 -17.17 16.73 49.65
CA GLU A 85 -18.53 16.20 49.89
C GLU A 85 -19.63 16.80 48.97
N GLU A 86 -20.80 16.23 48.69
CA GLU A 86 -21.53 14.96 48.87
C GLU A 86 -22.80 15.16 47.99
N ASP A 87 -23.33 14.12 47.32
CA ASP A 87 -24.78 13.83 47.19
C ASP A 87 -25.08 12.72 46.14
N ALA A 88 -25.09 11.48 46.64
CA ALA A 88 -26.30 10.64 46.78
C ALA A 88 -27.28 10.38 45.58
N ILE A 89 -27.38 9.06 45.24
CA ILE A 89 -28.62 8.27 44.95
C ILE A 89 -29.18 8.39 43.49
N GLU A 90 -29.73 7.41 42.75
CA GLU A 90 -30.34 6.09 42.98
C GLU A 90 -30.30 5.18 41.73
N VAL A 91 -30.54 3.89 41.98
CA VAL A 91 -30.71 2.73 41.10
C VAL A 91 -32.11 2.70 40.45
N VAL A 92 -32.27 2.16 39.22
CA VAL A 92 -33.34 1.19 38.82
C VAL A 92 -33.00 0.61 37.43
N GLY A 93 -32.98 -0.73 37.33
CA GLY A 93 -32.96 -1.47 36.06
C GLY A 93 -34.37 -1.90 35.62
N GLN A 94 -34.54 -2.20 34.34
CA GLN A 94 -35.72 -2.90 33.84
C GLN A 94 -35.39 -3.68 32.56
N GLU A 95 -35.44 -5.01 32.65
CA GLU A 95 -35.67 -5.91 31.52
C GLU A 95 -37.20 -6.03 31.28
N SER A 96 -37.61 -6.12 30.02
CA SER A 96 -38.79 -6.90 29.62
C SER A 96 -38.70 -7.32 28.15
N VAL A 97 -39.18 -8.54 27.91
CA VAL A 97 -39.08 -9.38 26.72
C VAL A 97 -40.33 -9.24 25.83
N SER A 98 -40.23 -9.70 24.58
CA SER A 98 -41.30 -10.32 23.75
C SER A 98 -42.22 -9.40 22.93
N SER A 99 -42.18 -9.50 21.60
CA SER A 99 -43.07 -10.41 20.84
C SER A 99 -42.80 -10.31 19.33
N ASP A 100 -42.84 -11.48 18.70
CA ASP A 100 -42.80 -11.80 17.28
C ASP A 100 -44.21 -11.60 16.65
N GLU A 101 -44.30 -11.18 15.39
CA GLU A 101 -45.33 -11.65 14.43
C GLU A 101 -45.09 -11.15 12.99
N GLU A 102 -45.56 -11.99 12.07
CA GLU A 102 -45.20 -12.18 10.67
C GLU A 102 -46.02 -11.35 9.64
N VAL A 103 -45.41 -11.17 8.45
CA VAL A 103 -45.97 -11.19 7.08
C VAL A 103 -47.02 -10.14 6.65
N ASP A 104 -46.69 -9.40 5.58
CA ASP A 104 -47.59 -9.31 4.41
C ASP A 104 -46.79 -8.99 3.12
N GLU A 105 -47.02 -9.81 2.09
CA GLU A 105 -46.54 -9.65 0.72
C GLU A 105 -47.61 -8.92 -0.14
N GLU A 106 -47.15 -8.46 -1.32
CA GLU A 106 -47.93 -8.05 -2.50
C GLU A 106 -48.60 -6.66 -2.45
N GLN A 107 -48.76 -5.87 -3.53
CA GLN A 107 -48.23 -5.73 -4.88
C GLN A 107 -48.77 -4.34 -5.31
N GLU A 108 -48.02 -3.53 -6.07
CA GLU A 108 -48.50 -2.93 -7.32
C GLU A 108 -47.59 -1.81 -7.85
N THR A 109 -47.46 -1.87 -9.17
CA THR A 109 -46.65 -1.14 -10.11
C THR A 109 -47.06 0.31 -10.31
N VAL A 110 -46.08 1.22 -10.42
CA VAL A 110 -46.22 2.43 -11.23
C VAL A 110 -44.99 2.56 -12.13
N ASP A 111 -45.25 2.40 -13.43
CA ASP A 111 -44.34 2.70 -14.53
C ASP A 111 -43.86 4.16 -14.49
N GLY A 112 -42.55 4.34 -14.59
CA GLY A 112 -41.90 5.61 -14.86
C GLY A 112 -40.39 5.39 -14.96
N PRO A 113 -39.70 5.85 -16.02
CA PRO A 113 -38.28 5.57 -16.22
C PRO A 113 -37.45 6.40 -15.22
N ALA A 114 -37.26 5.88 -14.02
CA ALA A 114 -36.40 6.46 -12.99
C ALA A 114 -34.93 6.02 -13.17
N GLU A 115 -34.49 5.84 -14.41
CA GLU A 115 -33.10 5.48 -14.72
C GLU A 115 -32.37 6.71 -15.27
N ASN A 116 -31.40 7.20 -14.49
CA ASN A 116 -30.22 7.99 -14.93
C ASN A 116 -30.15 9.50 -14.65
N GLU A 117 -30.93 10.10 -13.75
CA GLU A 117 -30.60 11.49 -13.32
C GLU A 117 -29.32 11.57 -12.46
N ALA A 118 -29.00 10.51 -11.71
CA ALA A 118 -27.80 10.48 -10.85
C ALA A 118 -26.46 10.36 -11.61
N LEU A 119 -26.47 9.98 -12.89
CA LEU A 119 -25.26 9.88 -13.72
C LEU A 119 -24.72 11.26 -14.15
N PHE A 120 -25.56 12.29 -14.11
CA PHE A 120 -25.25 13.65 -14.57
C PHE A 120 -24.53 14.51 -13.52
N ASP A 121 -24.52 14.10 -12.25
CA ASP A 121 -23.86 14.84 -11.16
C ASP A 121 -22.37 14.48 -10.98
N LEU A 122 -21.86 13.51 -11.74
CA LEU A 122 -20.47 13.07 -11.66
C LEU A 122 -19.60 13.71 -12.74
N LEU A 123 -18.58 14.46 -12.31
CA LEU A 123 -17.55 15.03 -13.17
C LEU A 123 -17.04 13.98 -14.18
N LYS A 124 -17.04 14.36 -15.47
CA LYS A 124 -16.54 13.50 -16.54
C LYS A 124 -15.08 13.13 -16.27
N THR A 125 -14.82 11.84 -16.13
CA THR A 125 -13.47 11.33 -15.92
C THR A 125 -12.73 11.19 -17.26
N PRO A 126 -11.42 11.44 -17.32
CA PRO A 126 -10.67 11.32 -18.57
C PRO A 126 -10.56 9.85 -19.00
N LEU A 127 -10.93 9.57 -20.25
CA LEU A 127 -10.78 8.27 -20.89
C LEU A 127 -9.85 8.39 -22.09
N ARG A 128 -8.89 7.47 -22.19
CA ARG A 128 -7.92 7.42 -23.30
C ARG A 128 -8.19 6.23 -24.19
N LEU A 129 -8.49 6.51 -25.45
CA LEU A 129 -8.54 5.50 -26.50
C LEU A 129 -7.13 5.12 -26.92
N CYS A 130 -6.90 3.82 -27.10
CA CYS A 130 -5.59 3.25 -27.40
C CYS A 130 -5.68 2.32 -28.60
N LYS A 131 -4.66 2.36 -29.45
CA LYS A 131 -4.70 1.70 -30.77
C LYS A 131 -4.51 0.19 -30.71
N SER A 132 -3.86 -0.32 -29.66
CA SER A 132 -3.54 -1.74 -29.52
C SER A 132 -3.51 -2.18 -28.06
N LEU A 133 -3.60 -3.50 -27.83
CA LEU A 133 -3.46 -4.10 -26.50
C LEU A 133 -2.16 -3.69 -25.79
N GLU A 134 -1.04 -3.64 -26.53
CA GLU A 134 0.25 -3.27 -25.95
C GLU A 134 0.32 -1.80 -25.58
N ASP A 135 -0.31 -0.93 -26.38
CA ASP A 135 -0.40 0.51 -26.14
C ASP A 135 -1.25 0.81 -24.89
N VAL A 136 -2.42 0.16 -24.75
CA VAL A 136 -3.27 0.25 -23.54
C VAL A 136 -2.45 -0.09 -22.29
N VAL A 137 -1.75 -1.22 -22.33
CA VAL A 137 -0.93 -1.72 -21.22
C VAL A 137 0.24 -0.78 -20.93
N ALA A 138 0.89 -0.25 -21.96
CA ALA A 138 2.01 0.68 -21.81
C ALA A 138 1.56 2.00 -21.17
N LYS A 139 0.45 2.57 -21.61
CA LYS A 139 -0.13 3.81 -21.05
C LYS A 139 -0.61 3.62 -19.61
N ALA A 140 -1.29 2.52 -19.32
CA ALA A 140 -1.72 2.19 -17.96
C ALA A 140 -0.53 2.00 -17.01
N ALA A 141 0.51 1.27 -17.44
CA ALA A 141 1.74 1.10 -16.67
C ALA A 141 2.51 2.42 -16.49
N ALA A 142 2.54 3.28 -17.51
CA ALA A 142 3.14 4.60 -17.42
C ALA A 142 2.41 5.49 -16.41
N LYS A 143 1.07 5.42 -16.36
CA LYS A 143 0.27 6.15 -15.38
C LYS A 143 0.50 5.64 -13.96
N HIS A 144 0.57 4.32 -13.77
CA HIS A 144 0.97 3.75 -12.49
C HIS A 144 2.35 4.25 -12.04
N ALA A 145 3.33 4.25 -12.95
CA ALA A 145 4.67 4.76 -12.67
C ALA A 145 4.69 6.28 -12.38
N GLU A 146 3.81 7.07 -13.00
CA GLU A 146 3.62 8.49 -12.70
C GLU A 146 3.12 8.69 -11.26
N ILE A 147 2.07 7.96 -10.86
CA ILE A 147 1.52 8.00 -9.50
C ILE A 147 2.61 7.61 -8.48
N ARG A 148 3.38 6.56 -8.77
CA ARG A 148 4.46 6.11 -7.89
C ARG A 148 5.59 7.11 -7.76
N ARG A 149 5.92 7.84 -8.84
CA ARG A 149 6.91 8.93 -8.81
C ARG A 149 6.45 10.09 -7.92
N LYS A 150 5.15 10.42 -7.93
CA LYS A 150 4.58 11.49 -7.09
C LYS A 150 4.51 11.10 -5.61
N ASP A 151 4.17 9.84 -5.32
CA ASP A 151 3.98 9.34 -3.95
C ASP A 151 5.31 9.16 -3.18
N GLY A 152 6.39 8.70 -3.85
CA GLY A 152 7.74 8.57 -3.30
C GLY A 152 7.90 7.52 -2.18
N ARG A 153 7.07 7.59 -1.13
CA ARG A 153 6.98 6.65 0.00
C ARG A 153 6.09 5.43 -0.28
N GLN A 154 5.47 5.35 -1.45
CA GLN A 154 4.62 4.24 -1.89
C GLN A 154 3.44 3.95 -0.94
N LYS A 155 2.88 5.00 -0.32
CA LYS A 155 1.73 4.88 0.59
C LYS A 155 0.39 4.94 -0.13
N THR A 156 0.37 5.55 -1.31
CA THR A 156 -0.80 5.68 -2.16
C THR A 156 -1.29 4.30 -2.58
N LYS A 157 -2.56 4.03 -2.29
CA LYS A 157 -3.22 2.77 -2.61
C LYS A 157 -3.79 2.85 -4.01
N VAL A 158 -3.22 2.04 -4.90
CA VAL A 158 -3.56 2.02 -6.32
C VAL A 158 -4.18 0.68 -6.67
N LEU A 159 -5.36 0.71 -7.26
CA LEU A 159 -6.02 -0.48 -7.78
C LEU A 159 -5.91 -0.46 -9.31
N LEU A 160 -5.39 -1.54 -9.88
CA LEU A 160 -5.38 -1.78 -11.32
C LEU A 160 -6.45 -2.82 -11.63
N LEU A 161 -7.49 -2.39 -12.34
CA LEU A 161 -8.59 -3.23 -12.77
C LEU A 161 -8.46 -3.53 -14.25
N VAL A 162 -8.62 -4.80 -14.58
CA VAL A 162 -8.49 -5.30 -15.94
C VAL A 162 -9.70 -6.16 -16.27
N ASP A 163 -10.32 -5.92 -17.42
CA ASP A 163 -11.51 -6.67 -17.85
C ASP A 163 -11.20 -8.07 -18.40
N ALA A 164 -10.01 -8.27 -18.97
CA ALA A 164 -9.67 -9.49 -19.69
C ALA A 164 -8.32 -10.11 -19.25
N ARG A 165 -8.30 -11.45 -19.13
CA ARG A 165 -7.10 -12.25 -18.84
C ARG A 165 -5.85 -11.93 -19.68
N PRO A 166 -5.94 -11.67 -21.00
CA PRO A 166 -4.78 -11.31 -21.80
C PRO A 166 -4.12 -10.01 -21.32
N LEU A 167 -4.94 -8.99 -21.02
CA LEU A 167 -4.47 -7.72 -20.46
C LEU A 167 -3.85 -7.92 -19.08
N PHE A 168 -4.42 -8.81 -18.24
CA PHE A 168 -3.85 -9.13 -16.93
C PHE A 168 -2.43 -9.72 -17.06
N LYS A 169 -2.24 -10.67 -17.99
CA LYS A 169 -0.92 -11.26 -18.27
C LYS A 169 0.07 -10.23 -18.80
N LEU A 170 -0.36 -9.39 -19.73
CA LEU A 170 0.47 -8.33 -20.32
C LEU A 170 0.86 -7.27 -19.29
N MET A 171 -0.08 -6.79 -18.47
CA MET A 171 0.17 -5.86 -17.36
C MET A 171 1.15 -6.46 -16.36
N LYS A 172 0.94 -7.72 -15.94
CA LYS A 172 1.86 -8.42 -15.03
C LYS A 172 3.29 -8.46 -15.58
N LYS A 173 3.44 -8.75 -16.89
CA LYS A 173 4.74 -8.76 -17.58
C LYS A 173 5.34 -7.36 -17.66
N LYS A 174 4.56 -6.35 -18.07
CA LYS A 174 5.01 -4.96 -18.26
C LYS A 174 5.46 -4.31 -16.96
N MET A 175 4.71 -4.53 -15.88
CA MET A 175 5.05 -4.04 -14.54
C MET A 175 6.14 -4.87 -13.83
N SER A 176 6.68 -5.90 -14.49
CA SER A 176 7.70 -6.81 -13.92
C SER A 176 7.28 -7.43 -12.58
N ILE A 177 6.00 -7.77 -12.41
CA ILE A 177 5.48 -8.35 -11.16
C ILE A 177 5.90 -9.82 -11.09
N ARG A 178 7.01 -10.08 -10.37
CA ARG A 178 7.58 -11.41 -10.17
C ARG A 178 7.52 -11.80 -8.69
N PRO A 179 7.31 -13.09 -8.37
CA PRO A 179 7.41 -13.54 -7.00
C PRO A 179 8.88 -13.48 -6.58
N GLU A 180 9.15 -12.85 -5.44
CA GLU A 180 10.49 -12.73 -4.87
C GLU A 180 10.51 -13.40 -3.49
N MET A 181 11.69 -13.82 -3.06
CA MET A 181 11.89 -14.28 -1.68
C MET A 181 11.77 -13.09 -0.72
N VAL A 182 10.61 -12.96 -0.06
CA VAL A 182 10.36 -11.92 0.92
C VAL A 182 10.53 -12.51 2.32
N LYS A 183 11.46 -11.94 3.08
CA LYS A 183 11.55 -12.24 4.52
C LYS A 183 10.47 -11.45 5.24
N ALA A 184 9.67 -12.14 6.04
CA ALA A 184 8.75 -11.46 6.95
C ALA A 184 9.56 -10.49 7.83
N LYS A 185 9.15 -9.22 7.89
CA LYS A 185 9.78 -8.26 8.81
C LYS A 185 9.38 -8.66 10.24
N SER A 186 10.35 -8.79 11.14
CA SER A 186 10.03 -8.91 12.57
C SER A 186 9.58 -7.54 13.08
N LYS A 187 8.64 -7.52 14.03
CA LYS A 187 8.10 -6.30 14.61
C LYS A 187 9.13 -5.49 15.43
N LEU A 188 10.30 -6.05 15.74
CA LEU A 188 11.22 -5.54 16.77
C LEU A 188 12.69 -5.39 16.32
N GLY A 189 12.96 -5.35 15.01
CA GLY A 189 14.34 -5.13 14.50
C GLY A 189 15.31 -6.30 14.74
N VAL A 190 14.87 -7.36 15.42
CA VAL A 190 15.57 -8.64 15.49
C VAL A 190 15.29 -9.42 14.20
N GLY A 191 16.30 -10.01 13.56
CA GLY A 191 16.11 -10.77 12.32
C GLY A 191 14.96 -11.79 12.47
N SER A 192 14.01 -11.80 11.53
CA SER A 192 12.94 -12.78 11.54
C SER A 192 13.52 -14.17 11.32
N GLY A 193 13.33 -15.07 12.30
CA GLY A 193 13.60 -16.51 12.14
C GLY A 193 12.62 -17.22 11.21
N LYS A 194 11.57 -16.54 10.74
CA LYS A 194 10.64 -17.10 9.75
C LYS A 194 11.36 -17.26 8.42
N LYS A 195 11.20 -18.44 7.81
CA LYS A 195 11.73 -18.75 6.48
C LYS A 195 11.21 -17.71 5.46
N PRO A 196 12.05 -17.26 4.52
CA PRO A 196 11.59 -16.43 3.42
C PRO A 196 10.51 -17.17 2.64
N GLU A 197 9.45 -16.45 2.28
CA GLU A 197 8.34 -16.97 1.49
C GLU A 197 8.37 -16.31 0.11
N MET A 198 7.94 -17.05 -0.92
CA MET A 198 7.79 -16.50 -2.26
C MET A 198 6.53 -15.64 -2.31
N ALA A 199 6.72 -14.32 -2.34
CA ALA A 199 5.61 -13.36 -2.35
C ALA A 199 5.88 -12.22 -3.32
N TYR A 200 4.82 -11.53 -3.74
CA TYR A 200 4.94 -10.33 -4.56
C TYR A 200 5.27 -9.13 -3.68
N LYS A 201 6.32 -8.38 -4.06
CA LYS A 201 7.00 -7.47 -3.13
C LYS A 201 6.26 -6.17 -2.81
N ASN A 202 5.25 -5.79 -3.61
CA ASN A 202 4.44 -4.57 -3.41
C ASN A 202 3.07 -4.61 -4.09
N THR A 203 2.89 -5.49 -5.08
CA THR A 203 1.65 -5.61 -5.86
C THR A 203 0.99 -6.95 -5.58
N GLY A 204 -0.24 -6.92 -5.06
CA GLY A 204 -1.09 -8.09 -4.93
C GLY A 204 -1.63 -8.52 -6.29
N LEU A 205 -1.76 -9.82 -6.50
CA LEU A 205 -2.44 -10.37 -7.68
C LEU A 205 -3.76 -10.98 -7.25
N VAL A 206 -4.83 -10.57 -7.94
CA VAL A 206 -6.17 -11.10 -7.76
C VAL A 206 -6.63 -11.59 -9.13
N LYS A 207 -6.85 -12.89 -9.26
CA LYS A 207 -7.24 -13.52 -10.54
C LYS A 207 -8.73 -13.85 -10.62
N THR A 208 -9.44 -13.70 -9.51
CA THR A 208 -10.85 -14.03 -9.40
C THR A 208 -11.62 -12.77 -9.02
N PRO A 209 -12.87 -12.60 -9.47
CA PRO A 209 -13.71 -11.48 -9.09
C PRO A 209 -13.75 -11.32 -7.57
N LEU A 210 -13.56 -10.10 -7.09
CA LEU A 210 -13.29 -9.84 -5.68
C LEU A 210 -14.50 -10.08 -4.80
N ASP A 211 -15.70 -9.84 -5.32
CA ASP A 211 -16.92 -9.97 -4.55
C ASP A 211 -17.29 -11.44 -4.27
N ARG A 212 -17.13 -12.31 -5.28
CA ARG A 212 -17.47 -13.74 -5.19
C ARG A 212 -16.42 -14.58 -4.48
N PHE A 213 -15.16 -14.12 -4.43
CA PHE A 213 -14.02 -14.90 -3.94
C PHE A 213 -13.26 -14.19 -2.81
N LYS A 214 -13.99 -13.52 -1.91
CA LYS A 214 -13.42 -12.78 -0.76
C LYS A 214 -12.47 -13.65 0.08
N ASP A 215 -12.82 -14.91 0.33
CA ASP A 215 -12.01 -15.82 1.15
C ASP A 215 -10.69 -16.21 0.49
N VAL A 216 -10.72 -16.49 -0.82
CA VAL A 216 -9.52 -16.82 -1.60
C VAL A 216 -8.58 -15.61 -1.69
N ASN A 217 -9.15 -14.41 -1.80
CA ASN A 217 -8.41 -13.16 -1.95
C ASN A 217 -8.04 -12.49 -0.61
N LYS A 218 -8.55 -13.01 0.52
CA LYS A 218 -8.31 -12.52 1.89
C LYS A 218 -6.85 -12.21 2.22
N PRO A 219 -5.84 -13.05 1.89
CA PRO A 219 -4.45 -12.73 2.21
C PRO A 219 -3.93 -11.49 1.46
N VAL A 220 -4.36 -11.31 0.20
CA VAL A 220 -3.97 -10.15 -0.62
C VAL A 220 -4.69 -8.89 -0.12
N LEU A 221 -5.99 -8.99 0.14
CA LEU A 221 -6.81 -7.88 0.62
C LEU A 221 -6.39 -7.41 2.01
N THR A 222 -6.07 -8.32 2.93
CA THR A 222 -5.52 -7.95 4.25
C THR A 222 -4.13 -7.32 4.15
N GLY A 223 -3.28 -7.81 3.22
CA GLY A 223 -2.00 -7.19 2.90
C GLY A 223 -2.16 -5.74 2.41
N PHE A 224 -3.17 -5.49 1.58
CA PHE A 224 -3.48 -4.16 1.06
C PHE A 224 -4.14 -3.24 2.10
N LYS A 225 -5.07 -3.77 2.92
CA LYS A 225 -5.69 -3.04 4.04
C LYS A 225 -4.63 -2.56 5.04
N SER A 226 -3.70 -3.45 5.40
CA SER A 226 -2.59 -3.17 6.33
C SER A 226 -1.44 -2.33 5.74
N GLY A 227 -1.48 -2.00 4.45
CA GLY A 227 -0.44 -1.20 3.78
C GLY A 227 0.86 -1.96 3.50
N LYS A 228 0.87 -3.30 3.62
CA LYS A 228 1.99 -4.14 3.16
C LYS A 228 2.08 -4.15 1.64
N LEU A 229 0.91 -4.11 0.99
CA LEU A 229 0.78 -3.97 -0.46
C LEU A 229 0.30 -2.54 -0.75
N SER A 230 0.93 -1.90 -1.71
CA SER A 230 0.55 -0.55 -2.15
C SER A 230 -0.27 -0.60 -3.44
N SER A 231 -0.17 -1.69 -4.21
CA SER A 231 -0.97 -1.90 -5.42
C SER A 231 -1.68 -3.25 -5.40
N ILE A 232 -2.83 -3.35 -6.07
CA ILE A 232 -3.46 -4.61 -6.46
C ILE A 232 -3.67 -4.60 -7.97
N LEU A 233 -3.33 -5.70 -8.64
CA LEU A 233 -3.76 -5.98 -10.00
C LEU A 233 -4.86 -7.04 -9.94
N ALA A 234 -6.06 -6.69 -10.38
CA ALA A 234 -7.24 -7.56 -10.38
C ALA A 234 -7.80 -7.73 -11.79
N GLU A 235 -8.12 -8.98 -12.12
CA GLU A 235 -9.00 -9.31 -13.24
C GLU A 235 -10.43 -9.31 -12.70
N ASP A 236 -11.10 -8.15 -12.78
CA ASP A 236 -12.43 -7.97 -12.20
C ASP A 236 -13.24 -6.93 -12.96
N LEU A 237 -14.49 -7.29 -13.24
CA LEU A 237 -15.53 -6.43 -13.81
C LEU A 237 -16.51 -5.95 -12.74
N SER A 238 -16.60 -6.69 -11.63
CA SER A 238 -17.42 -6.33 -10.49
C SER A 238 -16.67 -5.29 -9.68
N PHE A 239 -17.06 -4.03 -9.82
CA PHE A 239 -16.47 -2.98 -9.00
C PHE A 239 -16.98 -3.15 -7.56
N TYR A 240 -16.23 -3.86 -6.73
CA TYR A 240 -16.53 -3.88 -5.30
C TYR A 240 -16.20 -2.50 -4.72
N PRO A 241 -17.07 -1.83 -3.94
CA PRO A 241 -16.72 -0.56 -3.33
C PRO A 241 -15.52 -0.75 -2.41
N TYR A 242 -14.33 -0.34 -2.84
CA TYR A 242 -13.09 -0.42 -2.07
C TYR A 242 -13.03 0.62 -0.94
N THR A 243 -14.19 1.01 -0.40
CA THR A 243 -14.37 2.00 0.66
C THR A 243 -13.52 1.63 1.87
N GLU A 244 -13.52 0.35 2.26
CA GLU A 244 -12.71 -0.17 3.37
C GLU A 244 -11.19 -0.05 3.15
N PHE A 245 -10.77 -0.04 1.89
CA PHE A 245 -9.35 -0.07 1.55
C PHE A 245 -8.75 1.32 1.42
N LYS A 246 -9.55 2.40 1.42
CA LYS A 246 -9.08 3.78 1.19
C LYS A 246 -8.27 3.88 -0.11
N VAL A 247 -8.82 3.32 -1.20
CA VAL A 247 -8.21 3.42 -2.53
C VAL A 247 -8.22 4.88 -2.97
N GLN A 248 -7.09 5.35 -3.50
CA GLN A 248 -6.92 6.74 -3.92
C GLN A 248 -6.97 6.86 -5.44
N HIS A 249 -6.36 5.91 -6.16
CA HIS A 249 -6.40 5.86 -7.62
C HIS A 249 -6.86 4.50 -8.11
N VAL A 250 -7.71 4.52 -9.12
CA VAL A 250 -8.13 3.35 -9.88
C VAL A 250 -7.65 3.52 -11.32
N ILE A 251 -6.87 2.56 -11.80
CA ILE A 251 -6.46 2.48 -13.19
C ILE A 251 -7.29 1.36 -13.82
N PHE A 252 -8.26 1.74 -14.62
CA PHE A 252 -9.14 0.82 -15.33
C PHE A 252 -8.62 0.59 -16.75
N VAL A 253 -8.46 -0.68 -17.11
CA VAL A 253 -7.89 -1.12 -18.38
C VAL A 253 -8.87 -2.07 -19.04
N ALA A 254 -9.47 -1.63 -20.14
CA ALA A 254 -10.48 -2.40 -20.85
C ALA A 254 -10.05 -2.76 -22.28
N LYS A 255 -10.30 -4.02 -22.64
CA LYS A 255 -10.25 -4.51 -24.02
C LYS A 255 -11.48 -4.05 -24.82
N GLN A 256 -12.65 -3.99 -24.19
CA GLN A 256 -13.91 -3.63 -24.85
C GLN A 256 -14.49 -2.34 -24.26
N ALA A 257 -15.07 -1.48 -25.10
CA ALA A 257 -15.75 -0.27 -24.64
C ALA A 257 -16.95 -0.56 -23.73
N ALA A 258 -17.68 -1.66 -23.99
CA ALA A 258 -18.78 -2.10 -23.15
C ALA A 258 -18.39 -2.21 -21.67
N SER A 259 -17.16 -2.68 -21.37
CA SER A 259 -16.65 -2.76 -19.99
C SER A 259 -16.50 -1.38 -19.34
N ALA A 260 -16.18 -0.34 -20.10
CA ALA A 260 -16.06 1.03 -19.61
C ALA A 260 -17.41 1.75 -19.50
N ILE A 261 -18.35 1.42 -20.38
CA ILE A 261 -19.74 1.91 -20.36
C ILE A 261 -20.48 1.36 -19.14
N ASN A 262 -20.36 0.05 -18.89
CA ASN A 262 -21.03 -0.63 -17.78
C ASN A 262 -20.34 -0.43 -16.41
N LEU A 263 -19.33 0.43 -16.33
CA LEU A 263 -18.63 0.71 -15.09
C LEU A 263 -19.50 1.59 -14.19
N ASP A 264 -19.84 1.12 -12.99
CA ASP A 264 -20.57 1.94 -12.02
C ASP A 264 -19.66 3.04 -11.45
N ARG A 265 -19.90 4.27 -11.94
CA ARG A 265 -19.13 5.46 -11.56
C ARG A 265 -19.51 6.00 -10.18
N ASN A 266 -20.68 5.67 -9.65
CA ASN A 266 -21.10 6.13 -8.32
C ASN A 266 -20.19 5.58 -7.23
N LEU A 267 -19.74 4.33 -7.39
CA LEU A 267 -18.79 3.67 -6.49
C LEU A 267 -17.39 4.30 -6.53
N LEU A 268 -17.11 5.13 -7.54
CA LEU A 268 -15.82 5.75 -7.83
C LEU A 268 -15.78 7.25 -7.53
N ARG A 269 -16.85 7.83 -6.98
CA ARG A 269 -17.01 9.29 -6.78
C ARG A 269 -15.84 9.96 -6.04
N TYR A 270 -15.27 9.28 -5.05
CA TYR A 270 -14.19 9.82 -4.21
C TYR A 270 -12.80 9.33 -4.60
N VAL A 271 -12.65 8.74 -5.79
CA VAL A 271 -11.43 8.08 -6.24
C VAL A 271 -10.97 8.67 -7.56
N GLU A 272 -9.67 8.85 -7.75
CA GLU A 272 -9.12 9.29 -9.03
C GLU A 272 -9.15 8.13 -10.04
N LEU A 273 -10.11 8.16 -10.96
CA LEU A 273 -10.24 7.18 -12.03
C LEU A 273 -9.38 7.58 -13.25
N HIS A 274 -8.61 6.61 -13.75
CA HIS A 274 -7.89 6.70 -15.01
C HIS A 274 -8.29 5.54 -15.90
N SER A 275 -9.05 5.81 -16.97
CA SER A 275 -9.59 4.78 -17.86
C SER A 275 -8.83 4.72 -19.17
N PHE A 276 -8.43 3.50 -19.56
CA PHE A 276 -7.76 3.21 -20.83
C PHE A 276 -8.54 2.11 -21.55
N VAL A 277 -9.01 2.41 -22.76
CA VAL A 277 -9.85 1.51 -23.56
C VAL A 277 -9.21 1.28 -24.92
N MET A 278 -9.32 0.06 -25.43
CA MET A 278 -8.88 -0.28 -26.79
C MET A 278 -9.88 0.19 -27.84
N ASP A 279 -9.36 0.73 -28.94
CA ASP A 279 -10.14 1.34 -30.03
C ASP A 279 -10.53 0.35 -31.16
N GLU A 280 -10.18 -0.94 -31.04
CA GLU A 280 -10.50 -1.91 -32.09
C GLU A 280 -12.01 -2.16 -32.14
N LYS A 281 -12.65 -1.60 -33.18
CA LYS A 281 -14.06 -1.85 -33.57
C LYS A 281 -15.11 -1.18 -32.68
N LEU A 282 -14.89 0.07 -32.28
CA LEU A 282 -15.94 0.84 -31.62
C LEU A 282 -17.05 1.19 -32.61
N SER A 283 -18.30 0.87 -32.27
CA SER A 283 -19.45 1.37 -33.01
C SER A 283 -19.64 2.86 -32.71
N GLU A 284 -20.31 3.59 -33.61
CA GLU A 284 -20.65 5.01 -33.38
C GLU A 284 -21.48 5.17 -32.09
N GLN A 285 -22.39 4.22 -31.83
CA GLN A 285 -23.19 4.17 -30.60
C GLN A 285 -22.33 4.01 -29.34
N ASP A 286 -21.31 3.15 -29.38
CA ASP A 286 -20.38 2.99 -28.25
C ASP A 286 -19.56 4.26 -28.00
N LEU A 287 -19.15 4.95 -29.07
CA LEU A 287 -18.41 6.21 -28.96
C LEU A 287 -19.26 7.31 -28.33
N ASP A 288 -20.53 7.43 -28.75
CA ASP A 288 -21.47 8.40 -28.18
C ASP A 288 -21.77 8.12 -26.71
N ALA A 289 -21.95 6.84 -26.35
CA ALA A 289 -22.12 6.41 -24.97
C ALA A 289 -20.88 6.76 -24.12
N LEU A 290 -19.67 6.52 -24.66
CA LEU A 290 -18.43 6.88 -23.99
C LEU A 290 -18.25 8.40 -23.84
N GLN A 291 -18.60 9.20 -24.84
CA GLN A 291 -18.51 10.67 -24.77
C GLN A 291 -19.52 11.28 -23.80
N THR A 292 -20.66 10.62 -23.61
CA THR A 292 -21.65 10.99 -22.60
C THR A 292 -21.06 10.83 -21.20
N ALA A 293 -20.42 9.69 -20.92
CA ALA A 293 -19.87 9.37 -19.60
C ALA A 293 -18.45 9.91 -19.32
N TYR A 294 -17.62 10.08 -20.33
CA TYR A 294 -16.19 10.38 -20.18
C TYR A 294 -15.74 11.57 -21.03
N THR A 295 -14.65 12.21 -20.61
CA THR A 295 -13.90 13.12 -21.47
C THR A 295 -12.96 12.27 -22.31
N VAL A 296 -13.42 11.89 -23.50
CA VAL A 296 -12.69 11.00 -24.41
C VAL A 296 -11.54 11.74 -25.08
N THR A 297 -10.34 11.18 -24.98
CA THR A 297 -9.15 11.65 -25.69
C THR A 297 -8.62 10.52 -26.55
N SER A 298 -8.54 10.75 -27.86
CA SER A 298 -7.87 9.85 -28.79
C SER A 298 -6.35 10.07 -28.72
N ALA A 299 -5.58 9.04 -29.06
CA ALA A 299 -4.12 9.05 -29.00
C ALA A 299 -3.47 8.73 -30.35
#